data_AF-X6MFK6-F1
#
_entry.id   AF-X6MFK6-F1
#
_cell.length_a   1.000
_cell.length_b   1.000
_cell.length_c   1.000
_cell.angle_alpha   90.00
_cell.angle_beta   90.00
_cell.angle_gamma   90.00
#
_symmetry.space_group_name_H-M   'P 1'
#
loop_
_entity.id
_entity.type
_entity.pdbx_description
1 polymer ?
#
loop_
_entity_poly.entity_id
_entity_poly.type
_entity_poly.pdbx_seq_one_letter_code
_entity_poly.pdbx_strand_id
1 'polypeptide(L)'
;MVKKKKKGKKADFVAERLSDNRKKRGVTVSGEMTKQERQDNVIVIIQVPLKQKTQSTIDYLNSGSDEDVNLSVKETCVASLEMESDSDAVECSSFDGEEEEGEDEEEEEEEGEDEEEEEEEGENEEDDDDDEEEDGKNEEEEEEESAEKDNVINDENDNEKKNNNDELLKRNKKVDVESAIVKVLARTNPTCICKKELTWVSIKECYGPTSRVSCSKCQKEPSEEYVWHCSEGKNRTHSKGFDLCADCGALQLQWDELNGLSSVERDQRFPIRVTLQYYQATSNGVVNDDIIANIANLLKSTQQQADFVGSLVTETNPDRPTEWIKQQNNDGYDNVAQLLKDTFSNTWQTHLSNFQKEHFDDETLLLLTSEDDLSEVLPKNVDRTTFFQYIFFFQQKVNFCTFLIIQKKIFVIAKIVENYCSSNIFHAHLHIKIFFV
;
A
#
# COMPACT_ATOMS: atom_id res chain seq x y z
N MET A 1 4.23 -2.93 13.58
CA MET A 1 5.56 -3.08 12.97
C MET A 1 5.61 -4.38 12.20
N VAL A 2 5.88 -4.35 10.90
CA VAL A 2 6.04 -5.54 10.07
C VAL A 2 7.49 -5.97 10.18
N LYS A 3 7.76 -7.12 10.78
CA LYS A 3 9.11 -7.66 10.90
C LYS A 3 9.01 -9.17 10.65
N LYS A 4 9.90 -9.72 9.80
CA LYS A 4 9.63 -10.97 9.06
C LYS A 4 10.78 -11.96 9.10
N LYS A 5 10.39 -13.22 8.86
CA LYS A 5 11.12 -14.48 9.10
C LYS A 5 11.68 -15.06 7.79
N LYS A 6 12.98 -15.34 7.75
CA LYS A 6 13.57 -16.41 6.90
C LYS A 6 14.22 -17.42 7.84
N LYS A 7 13.68 -18.64 7.93
CA LYS A 7 14.17 -19.71 8.84
C LYS A 7 14.35 -19.29 10.33
N GLY A 8 13.57 -18.33 10.84
CA GLY A 8 13.68 -17.88 12.24
C GLY A 8 14.77 -16.84 12.51
N LYS A 9 15.33 -16.21 11.48
CA LYS A 9 16.25 -15.07 11.61
C LYS A 9 15.58 -13.77 11.16
N LYS A 10 16.03 -12.65 11.73
CA LYS A 10 15.68 -11.30 11.25
C LYS A 10 16.25 -11.09 9.85
N ALA A 11 15.47 -10.45 9.00
CA ALA A 11 15.87 -10.11 7.65
C ALA A 11 15.34 -8.73 7.27
N ASP A 12 16.12 -8.04 6.46
CA ASP A 12 15.78 -6.78 5.81
C ASP A 12 15.35 -7.06 4.36
N PHE A 13 14.54 -6.17 3.79
CA PHE A 13 14.11 -6.27 2.39
C PHE A 13 14.78 -5.15 1.60
N VAL A 14 15.40 -5.50 0.48
CA VAL A 14 15.98 -4.54 -0.44
C VAL A 14 15.33 -4.74 -1.79
N ALA A 15 14.80 -3.66 -2.34
CA ALA A 15 14.31 -3.64 -3.71
C ALA A 15 15.47 -3.27 -4.64
N GLU A 16 15.68 -4.08 -5.67
CA GLU A 16 16.67 -3.86 -6.72
C GLU A 16 15.94 -3.73 -8.06
N ARG A 17 16.40 -2.87 -8.95
CA ARG A 17 15.82 -2.76 -10.30
C ARG A 17 15.91 -4.11 -11.01
N LEU A 18 14.87 -4.53 -11.74
CA LEU A 18 14.88 -5.79 -12.49
C LEU A 18 16.04 -5.83 -13.48
N SER A 19 16.31 -4.73 -14.17
CA SER A 19 17.41 -4.62 -15.11
C SER A 19 18.78 -4.86 -14.46
N ASP A 20 19.03 -4.28 -13.28
CA ASP A 20 20.28 -4.46 -12.55
C ASP A 20 20.40 -5.89 -11.99
N ASN A 21 19.28 -6.47 -11.54
CA ASN A 21 19.22 -7.88 -11.16
C ASN A 21 19.57 -8.82 -12.32
N ARG A 22 19.01 -8.55 -13.51
CA ARG A 22 19.25 -9.33 -14.73
C ARG A 22 20.70 -9.22 -15.20
N LYS A 23 21.27 -8.00 -15.17
CA LYS A 23 22.71 -7.78 -15.48
C LYS A 23 23.61 -8.59 -14.56
N LYS A 24 23.37 -8.54 -13.24
CA LYS A 24 24.15 -9.32 -12.25
C LYS A 24 24.06 -10.82 -12.47
N ARG A 25 22.96 -11.32 -13.03
CA ARG A 25 22.76 -12.74 -13.36
C ARG A 25 23.26 -13.12 -14.75
N GLY A 26 23.76 -12.17 -15.56
CA GLY A 26 24.17 -12.43 -16.94
C GLY A 26 23.02 -12.78 -17.88
N VAL A 27 21.77 -12.38 -17.57
CA VAL A 27 20.59 -12.65 -18.44
C VAL A 27 20.17 -11.39 -19.21
N THR A 28 19.46 -11.58 -20.33
CA THR A 28 18.98 -10.49 -21.18
C THR A 28 18.16 -9.47 -20.37
N VAL A 29 18.59 -8.21 -20.40
CA VAL A 29 17.96 -7.12 -19.63
C VAL A 29 16.54 -6.83 -20.14
N SER A 30 16.32 -6.93 -21.45
CA SER A 30 15.02 -6.74 -22.10
C SER A 30 14.20 -8.02 -22.17
N GLY A 31 12.88 -7.90 -22.02
CA GLY A 31 11.93 -9.01 -22.18
C GLY A 31 10.93 -9.07 -21.02
N GLU A 32 9.86 -9.85 -21.18
CA GLU A 32 8.85 -10.05 -20.13
C GLU A 32 9.47 -10.63 -18.85
N MET A 33 8.86 -10.36 -17.70
CA MET A 33 9.24 -10.99 -16.44
C MET A 33 8.93 -12.50 -16.49
N THR A 34 9.94 -13.31 -16.17
CA THR A 34 9.80 -14.73 -15.89
C THR A 34 8.88 -14.97 -14.68
N LYS A 35 8.36 -16.20 -14.52
CA LYS A 35 7.51 -16.55 -13.38
C LYS A 35 8.19 -16.27 -12.03
N GLN A 36 9.48 -16.58 -11.92
CA GLN A 36 10.28 -16.33 -10.73
C GLN A 36 10.42 -14.83 -10.44
N GLU A 37 10.76 -14.02 -11.45
CA GLU A 37 10.86 -12.57 -11.30
C GLU A 37 9.53 -11.92 -10.86
N ARG A 38 8.39 -12.44 -11.35
CA ARG A 38 7.07 -12.01 -10.88
C ARG A 38 6.83 -12.36 -9.41
N GLN A 39 7.29 -13.53 -8.95
CA GLN A 39 7.20 -13.94 -7.55
C GLN A 39 8.13 -13.10 -6.66
N ASP A 40 9.31 -12.74 -7.15
CA ASP A 40 10.26 -11.91 -6.40
C ASP A 40 9.90 -10.41 -6.43
N ASN A 41 8.99 -9.97 -7.32
CA ASN A 41 8.47 -8.60 -7.38
C ASN A 41 7.40 -8.29 -6.33
N VAL A 42 6.95 -9.28 -5.54
CA VAL A 42 5.86 -9.13 -4.58
C VAL A 42 6.29 -9.41 -3.14
N ILE A 43 5.91 -8.52 -2.23
CA ILE A 43 5.98 -8.77 -0.79
C ILE A 43 4.60 -9.18 -0.28
N VAL A 44 4.53 -10.38 0.31
CA VAL A 44 3.34 -10.85 1.04
C VAL A 44 3.48 -10.47 2.51
N ILE A 45 2.59 -9.61 3.02
CA ILE A 45 2.46 -9.30 4.45
C ILE A 45 1.25 -10.05 5.00
N ILE A 46 1.48 -10.95 5.95
CA ILE A 46 0.42 -11.65 6.67
C ILE A 46 0.31 -11.05 8.07
N GLN A 47 -0.84 -10.49 8.39
CA GLN A 47 -1.17 -9.96 9.71
C GLN A 47 -2.12 -10.92 10.40
N VAL A 48 -1.67 -11.50 11.52
CA VAL A 48 -2.46 -12.43 12.34
C VAL A 48 -2.89 -11.69 13.62
N PRO A 49 -4.20 -11.47 13.84
CA PRO A 49 -4.70 -10.91 15.09
C PRO A 49 -4.40 -11.84 16.27
N LEU A 50 -3.89 -11.28 17.36
CA LEU A 50 -3.56 -12.00 18.58
C LEU A 50 -4.38 -11.45 19.75
N LYS A 51 -4.71 -12.32 20.71
CA LYS A 51 -5.26 -11.95 22.03
C LYS A 51 -4.47 -12.66 23.13
N GLN A 52 -4.51 -12.11 24.33
CA GLN A 52 -4.01 -12.83 25.49
C GLN A 52 -4.96 -13.98 25.84
N LYS A 53 -4.40 -15.15 26.14
CA LYS A 53 -5.11 -16.25 26.77
C LYS A 53 -5.57 -15.75 28.13
N THR A 54 -6.86 -15.83 28.39
CA THR A 54 -7.39 -15.61 29.73
C THR A 54 -6.77 -16.68 30.62
N GLN A 55 -5.84 -16.29 31.50
CA GLN A 55 -5.29 -17.22 32.48
C GLN A 55 -6.50 -17.70 33.29
N SER A 56 -6.92 -18.96 33.12
CA SER A 56 -8.06 -19.49 33.86
C SER A 56 -7.69 -19.47 35.33
N THR A 57 -8.22 -18.52 36.09
CA THR A 57 -7.97 -18.33 37.52
C THR A 57 -8.58 -19.45 38.39
N ILE A 58 -8.82 -20.64 37.84
CA ILE A 58 -9.73 -21.64 38.41
C ILE A 58 -9.05 -22.63 39.35
N ASP A 59 -7.73 -22.80 39.36
CA ASP A 59 -7.14 -23.95 40.09
C ASP A 59 -6.66 -23.67 41.53
N TYR A 60 -6.83 -22.46 42.07
CA TYR A 60 -6.40 -22.15 43.46
C TYR A 60 -7.48 -22.20 44.53
N LEU A 61 -8.75 -22.49 44.21
CA LEU A 61 -9.82 -22.59 45.21
C LEU A 61 -10.26 -24.03 45.56
N ASN A 62 -9.68 -25.07 44.93
CA ASN A 62 -10.07 -26.47 45.17
C ASN A 62 -9.03 -27.32 45.93
N SER A 63 -8.04 -26.68 46.59
CA SER A 63 -7.03 -27.40 47.39
C SER A 63 -6.95 -26.95 48.86
N GLY A 64 -8.04 -26.41 49.40
CA GLY A 64 -8.17 -26.05 50.81
C GLY A 64 -9.32 -26.78 51.48
N SER A 65 -8.99 -27.90 52.14
CA SER A 65 -9.62 -28.49 53.33
C SER A 65 -11.13 -28.32 53.57
N ASP A 66 -11.80 -29.47 53.72
CA ASP A 66 -13.06 -29.66 54.44
C ASP A 66 -13.07 -29.02 55.85
N GLU A 67 -13.23 -27.71 55.94
CA GLU A 67 -13.76 -27.06 57.14
C GLU A 67 -14.89 -26.09 56.76
N ASP A 68 -16.07 -26.41 57.29
CA ASP A 68 -17.33 -25.68 57.17
C ASP A 68 -17.19 -24.19 57.50
N VAL A 69 -16.95 -23.35 56.49
CA VAL A 69 -17.16 -21.91 56.60
C VAL A 69 -18.28 -21.50 55.65
N ASN A 70 -19.48 -21.42 56.24
CA ASN A 70 -20.69 -20.87 55.63
C ASN A 70 -20.51 -19.36 55.40
N LEU A 71 -19.83 -18.99 54.32
CA LEU A 71 -19.64 -17.59 53.92
C LEU A 71 -20.68 -17.22 52.86
N SER A 72 -21.67 -16.45 53.29
CA SER A 72 -22.65 -15.78 52.44
C SER A 72 -21.95 -14.94 51.36
N VAL A 73 -21.97 -15.45 50.13
CA VAL A 73 -21.57 -14.69 48.94
C VAL A 73 -22.61 -13.59 48.72
N LYS A 74 -22.28 -12.37 49.13
CA LYS A 74 -22.94 -11.17 48.61
C LYS A 74 -22.33 -10.88 47.25
N GLU A 75 -23.13 -11.06 46.20
CA GLU A 75 -22.91 -10.45 44.90
C GLU A 75 -22.64 -8.95 45.12
N THR A 76 -21.39 -8.55 44.91
CA THR A 76 -21.02 -7.14 44.86
C THR A 76 -20.75 -6.84 43.40
N CYS A 77 -21.68 -6.12 42.79
CA CYS A 77 -21.55 -5.62 41.43
C CYS A 77 -20.26 -4.80 41.31
N VAL A 78 -19.38 -5.19 40.40
CA VAL A 78 -18.22 -4.40 40.00
C VAL A 78 -18.75 -3.27 39.11
N ALA A 79 -19.04 -2.12 39.73
CA ALA A 79 -19.19 -0.87 39.02
C ALA A 79 -17.80 -0.40 38.58
N SER A 80 -17.68 -0.10 37.29
CA SER A 80 -16.53 0.55 36.66
C SER A 80 -16.11 1.78 37.45
N LEU A 81 -14.91 1.74 38.05
CA LEU A 81 -14.22 2.93 38.52
C LEU A 81 -13.43 3.49 37.34
N GLU A 82 -13.97 4.55 36.73
CA GLU A 82 -13.21 5.47 35.91
C GLU A 82 -12.22 6.20 36.83
N MET A 83 -10.93 5.89 36.71
CA MET A 83 -9.86 6.68 37.33
C MET A 83 -9.59 7.89 36.44
N GLU A 84 -10.16 9.03 36.81
CA GLU A 84 -9.69 10.34 36.38
C GLU A 84 -8.31 10.57 37.00
N SER A 85 -7.27 10.62 36.17
CA SER A 85 -5.92 11.00 36.60
C SER A 85 -5.71 12.49 36.31
N ASP A 86 -5.89 13.32 37.33
CA ASP A 86 -5.33 14.66 37.38
C ASP A 86 -3.79 14.54 37.48
N SER A 87 -3.09 14.97 36.42
CA SER A 87 -1.65 15.18 36.48
C SER A 87 -1.36 16.68 36.57
N ASP A 88 -0.87 17.06 37.74
CA ASP A 88 -0.38 18.39 38.07
C ASP A 88 0.72 18.85 37.12
N ALA A 89 0.59 20.11 36.70
CA ALA A 89 1.58 20.84 35.94
C ALA A 89 2.87 21.00 36.75
N VAL A 90 3.96 20.41 36.27
CA VAL A 90 5.31 20.72 36.73
C VAL A 90 5.85 21.88 35.89
N GLU A 91 6.08 23.00 36.57
CA GLU A 91 6.71 24.21 36.03
C GLU A 91 8.11 23.90 35.47
N CYS A 92 8.29 24.16 34.17
CA CYS A 92 9.59 24.21 33.52
C CYS A 92 10.35 25.45 33.97
N SER A 93 11.42 25.28 34.74
CA SER A 93 12.43 26.33 34.94
C SER A 93 13.38 26.35 33.74
N SER A 94 13.40 27.50 33.07
CA SER A 94 14.37 27.95 32.08
C SER A 94 15.81 27.78 32.60
N PHE A 95 16.63 27.07 31.83
CA PHE A 95 18.09 27.03 32.01
C PHE A 95 18.73 27.62 30.76
N ASP A 96 19.47 28.70 31.00
CA ASP A 96 20.08 29.57 30.00
C ASP A 96 21.19 28.84 29.23
N GLY A 97 21.27 29.17 27.93
CA GLY A 97 22.27 28.66 27.01
C GLY A 97 23.64 29.31 27.24
N GLU A 98 24.67 28.48 27.21
CA GLU A 98 26.04 28.91 26.97
C GLU A 98 26.46 28.38 25.61
N GLU A 99 26.80 29.33 24.74
CA GLU A 99 27.44 29.12 23.43
C GLU A 99 28.90 28.72 23.68
N GLU A 100 29.29 27.53 23.23
CA GLU A 100 30.71 27.18 23.06
C GLU A 100 31.00 27.00 21.56
N GLU A 101 31.80 27.94 21.05
CA GLU A 101 32.55 27.86 19.81
C GLU A 101 33.79 26.97 20.02
N GLY A 102 34.13 26.16 19.02
CA GLY A 102 35.36 25.37 18.97
C GLY A 102 35.22 24.33 17.85
N GLU A 103 35.73 24.57 16.65
CA GLU A 103 37.14 24.55 16.19
C GLU A 103 37.33 23.36 15.23
N ASP A 104 38.00 23.68 14.14
CA ASP A 104 38.34 22.92 12.94
C ASP A 104 39.09 21.60 13.21
N GLU A 105 38.75 20.51 12.52
CA GLU A 105 39.67 19.38 12.19
C GLU A 105 39.19 18.77 10.85
N GLU A 106 39.82 19.15 9.74
CA GLU A 106 40.85 18.38 8.99
C GLU A 106 40.31 17.12 8.30
N GLU A 107 40.18 17.25 6.97
CA GLU A 107 39.85 16.20 6.01
C GLU A 107 41.08 15.30 5.80
N GLU A 108 41.01 14.03 6.22
CA GLU A 108 41.95 12.99 5.78
C GLU A 108 41.29 12.12 4.71
N GLU A 109 41.88 12.18 3.51
CA GLU A 109 41.61 11.29 2.39
C GLU A 109 42.27 9.92 2.67
N GLU A 110 41.47 8.89 2.92
CA GLU A 110 41.96 7.49 2.88
C GLU A 110 41.64 6.87 1.52
N GLU A 111 42.70 6.74 0.72
CA GLU A 111 42.78 5.82 -0.42
C GLU A 111 43.07 4.40 0.09
N GLY A 112 42.37 3.40 -0.47
CA GLY A 112 42.74 1.98 -0.33
C GLY A 112 41.52 1.06 -0.34
N GLU A 113 41.52 -0.13 -0.92
CA GLU A 113 42.43 -0.84 -1.82
C GLU A 113 41.51 -1.93 -2.44
N ASP A 114 41.74 -2.28 -3.71
CA ASP A 114 40.92 -3.24 -4.45
C ASP A 114 41.02 -4.65 -3.82
N GLU A 115 39.90 -5.19 -3.32
CA GLU A 115 39.80 -6.60 -2.95
C GLU A 115 39.43 -7.43 -4.18
N GLU A 116 40.38 -8.27 -4.62
CA GLU A 116 40.23 -9.26 -5.68
C GLU A 116 39.20 -10.33 -5.27
N GLU A 117 38.15 -10.49 -6.08
CA GLU A 117 37.14 -11.53 -5.95
C GLU A 117 37.73 -12.89 -6.36
N GLU A 118 37.81 -13.84 -5.44
CA GLU A 118 38.11 -15.25 -5.74
C GLU A 118 36.86 -15.92 -6.35
N GLU A 119 36.94 -16.29 -7.63
CA GLU A 119 35.94 -17.07 -8.35
C GLU A 119 35.98 -18.53 -7.88
N GLU A 120 34.96 -18.99 -7.15
CA GLU A 120 34.72 -20.42 -6.90
C GLU A 120 34.04 -21.05 -8.13
N GLU A 121 34.80 -21.84 -8.90
CA GLU A 121 34.30 -22.71 -9.96
C GLU A 121 33.45 -23.84 -9.36
N GLY A 122 32.11 -23.71 -9.48
CA GLY A 122 31.17 -24.77 -9.17
C GLY A 122 30.91 -25.65 -10.40
N GLU A 123 31.31 -26.92 -10.29
CA GLU A 123 31.17 -27.98 -11.29
C GLU A 123 29.69 -28.21 -11.68
N ASN A 124 29.41 -28.20 -12.98
CA ASN A 124 28.14 -28.60 -13.58
C ASN A 124 28.00 -30.13 -13.52
N GLU A 125 27.00 -30.65 -12.82
CA GLU A 125 26.51 -32.01 -13.02
C GLU A 125 25.44 -31.97 -14.12
N GLU A 126 25.77 -32.58 -15.26
CA GLU A 126 24.87 -32.90 -16.37
C GLU A 126 24.04 -34.12 -15.94
N ASP A 127 22.74 -33.92 -15.72
CA ASP A 127 21.78 -35.04 -15.64
C ASP A 127 21.00 -35.09 -16.96
N ASP A 128 21.30 -36.16 -17.70
CA ASP A 128 20.59 -36.67 -18.87
C ASP A 128 19.18 -37.10 -18.48
N ASP A 129 18.15 -36.44 -19.01
CA ASP A 129 16.80 -36.99 -19.07
C ASP A 129 16.37 -37.08 -20.55
N ASP A 130 16.55 -38.30 -21.07
CA ASP A 130 15.84 -38.85 -22.21
C ASP A 130 14.33 -38.77 -21.96
N ASP A 131 13.60 -37.96 -22.73
CA ASP A 131 12.15 -38.08 -22.80
C ASP A 131 11.65 -38.13 -24.24
N GLU A 132 10.82 -39.14 -24.43
CA GLU A 132 10.49 -39.84 -25.66
C GLU A 132 9.66 -39.00 -26.64
N GLU A 133 9.92 -39.26 -27.92
CA GLU A 133 9.11 -38.83 -29.06
C GLU A 133 7.68 -39.38 -28.97
N GLU A 134 6.67 -38.51 -28.97
CA GLU A 134 5.33 -38.88 -29.45
C GLU A 134 4.86 -37.94 -30.57
N ASP A 135 4.70 -38.58 -31.74
CA ASP A 135 4.08 -38.11 -32.97
C ASP A 135 2.63 -37.59 -32.75
N GLY A 136 2.32 -36.44 -33.32
CA GLY A 136 1.00 -35.83 -33.24
C GLY A 136 0.65 -34.89 -34.40
N LYS A 137 0.54 -35.48 -35.59
CA LYS A 137 -0.14 -35.05 -36.84
C LYS A 137 -0.97 -33.74 -36.84
N ASN A 138 -0.78 -33.01 -37.95
CA ASN A 138 -1.74 -32.29 -38.77
C ASN A 138 -2.65 -31.24 -38.10
N GLU A 139 -2.61 -30.01 -38.60
CA GLU A 139 -3.65 -29.53 -39.52
C GLU A 139 -3.19 -28.26 -40.24
N GLU A 140 -3.38 -28.29 -41.56
CA GLU A 140 -3.22 -27.20 -42.50
C GLU A 140 -4.35 -26.19 -42.24
N GLU A 141 -4.02 -24.91 -42.07
CA GLU A 141 -5.00 -23.85 -42.30
C GLU A 141 -4.44 -22.79 -43.24
N GLU A 142 -5.32 -22.46 -44.17
CA GLU A 142 -5.09 -21.84 -45.45
C GLU A 142 -4.98 -20.32 -45.37
N GLU A 143 -4.37 -19.80 -46.43
CA GLU A 143 -4.25 -18.41 -46.85
C GLU A 143 -5.61 -17.67 -46.84
N GLU A 144 -5.63 -16.42 -46.37
CA GLU A 144 -6.44 -15.37 -47.02
C GLU A 144 -5.67 -14.05 -47.04
N GLU A 145 -5.01 -13.80 -48.18
CA GLU A 145 -4.68 -12.47 -48.67
C GLU A 145 -5.98 -11.69 -48.93
N SER A 146 -6.10 -10.48 -48.38
CA SER A 146 -7.01 -9.49 -48.95
C SER A 146 -6.31 -8.14 -49.11
N ALA A 147 -6.27 -7.72 -50.37
CA ALA A 147 -5.67 -6.50 -50.86
C ALA A 147 -6.49 -5.27 -50.45
N GLU A 148 -5.87 -4.32 -49.75
CA GLU A 148 -6.42 -2.98 -49.57
C GLU A 148 -5.94 -2.06 -50.69
N LYS A 149 -6.92 -1.46 -51.37
CA LYS A 149 -6.73 -0.54 -52.49
C LYS A 149 -6.43 0.86 -51.98
N ASP A 150 -5.42 1.45 -52.61
CA ASP A 150 -5.10 2.88 -52.56
C ASP A 150 -6.32 3.75 -52.82
N ASN A 151 -6.65 4.63 -51.88
CA ASN A 151 -7.52 5.77 -52.12
C ASN A 151 -6.72 7.04 -51.83
N VAL A 152 -6.13 7.56 -52.91
CA VAL A 152 -5.43 8.84 -52.97
C VAL A 152 -6.48 9.96 -52.91
N ILE A 153 -6.58 10.62 -51.76
CA ILE A 153 -7.23 11.94 -51.66
C ILE A 153 -6.10 12.96 -51.46
N ASN A 154 -5.90 13.78 -52.50
CA ASN A 154 -5.07 14.98 -52.46
C ASN A 154 -5.82 16.07 -51.68
N ASP A 155 -5.43 16.32 -50.45
CA ASP A 155 -5.74 17.57 -49.74
C ASP A 155 -4.43 18.37 -49.55
N GLU A 156 -4.11 19.17 -50.56
CA GLU A 156 -3.17 20.28 -50.45
C GLU A 156 -3.90 21.48 -49.84
N ASN A 157 -3.89 21.62 -48.52
CA ASN A 157 -3.91 22.91 -47.80
C ASN A 157 -4.00 22.67 -46.30
N ASP A 158 -2.86 22.72 -45.59
CA ASP A 158 -2.75 23.19 -44.19
C ASP A 158 -1.30 23.05 -43.73
N ASN A 159 -0.45 23.95 -44.22
CA ASN A 159 0.98 23.93 -43.94
C ASN A 159 1.46 25.22 -43.27
N GLU A 160 0.83 25.63 -42.16
CA GLU A 160 1.38 26.72 -41.34
C GLU A 160 1.07 26.69 -39.83
N LYS A 161 0.51 25.59 -39.29
CA LYS A 161 0.26 25.42 -37.84
C LYS A 161 0.88 24.18 -37.18
N LYS A 162 1.75 23.43 -37.87
CA LYS A 162 2.35 22.18 -37.35
C LYS A 162 3.63 22.32 -36.52
N ASN A 163 4.28 23.49 -36.49
CA ASN A 163 5.62 23.59 -35.90
C ASN A 163 5.71 23.78 -34.37
N ASN A 164 4.59 23.99 -33.66
CA ASN A 164 4.63 24.16 -32.19
C ASN A 164 4.15 22.92 -31.39
N ASN A 165 3.48 21.95 -32.01
CA ASN A 165 3.04 20.73 -31.32
C ASN A 165 4.13 19.65 -31.27
N ASP A 166 5.05 19.65 -32.23
CA ASP A 166 6.14 18.67 -32.31
C ASP A 166 7.19 18.86 -31.20
N GLU A 167 7.32 20.06 -30.64
CA GLU A 167 8.22 20.35 -29.51
C GLU A 167 7.61 19.98 -28.15
N LEU A 168 6.27 19.89 -28.05
CA LEU A 168 5.56 19.41 -26.87
C LEU A 168 5.51 17.87 -26.83
N LEU A 169 5.35 17.22 -27.99
CA LEU A 169 5.49 15.76 -28.13
C LEU A 169 6.92 15.26 -27.90
N LYS A 170 7.95 16.06 -28.23
CA LYS A 170 9.36 15.75 -27.93
C LYS A 170 9.74 15.88 -26.45
N ARG A 171 8.85 16.42 -25.60
CA ARG A 171 9.01 16.47 -24.14
C ARG A 171 8.27 15.37 -23.39
N ASN A 172 7.71 14.38 -24.09
CA ASN A 172 7.39 13.08 -23.50
C ASN A 172 8.71 12.35 -23.19
N LYS A 173 9.38 12.82 -22.14
CA LYS A 173 10.58 12.24 -21.57
C LYS A 173 10.25 10.77 -21.32
N LYS A 174 10.89 9.88 -22.08
CA LYS A 174 10.66 8.44 -22.01
C LYS A 174 10.66 8.03 -20.55
N VAL A 175 9.52 7.54 -20.09
CA VAL A 175 9.32 7.23 -18.69
C VAL A 175 10.12 5.98 -18.38
N ASP A 176 11.12 6.12 -17.52
CA ASP A 176 11.99 5.03 -17.09
C ASP A 176 11.44 4.43 -15.80
N VAL A 177 10.34 3.68 -15.94
CA VAL A 177 9.77 2.84 -14.87
C VAL A 177 10.00 1.39 -15.22
N GLU A 178 10.47 0.62 -14.24
CA GLU A 178 10.60 -0.82 -14.34
C GLU A 178 10.21 -1.54 -13.05
N SER A 179 9.95 -2.84 -13.15
CA SER A 179 9.71 -3.69 -11.99
C SER A 179 10.95 -3.78 -11.10
N ALA A 180 10.75 -4.02 -9.80
CA ALA A 180 11.83 -4.25 -8.84
C ALA A 180 11.81 -5.68 -8.28
N ILE A 181 12.95 -6.30 -8.15
CA ILE A 181 13.12 -7.58 -7.45
C ILE A 181 13.33 -7.29 -5.97
N VAL A 182 12.51 -7.88 -5.11
CA VAL A 182 12.64 -7.77 -3.67
C VAL A 182 13.52 -8.91 -3.15
N LYS A 183 14.71 -8.57 -2.68
CA LYS A 183 15.63 -9.49 -2.04
C LYS A 183 15.44 -9.47 -0.53
N VAL A 184 15.51 -10.66 0.07
CA VAL A 184 15.55 -10.83 1.52
C VAL A 184 16.99 -10.95 1.96
N LEU A 185 17.53 -9.88 2.57
CA LEU A 185 18.87 -9.86 3.14
C LEU A 185 18.80 -10.33 4.59
N ALA A 186 19.54 -11.38 4.92
CA ALA A 186 19.67 -11.77 6.32
C ALA A 186 20.39 -10.64 7.06
N ARG A 187 19.82 -10.18 8.18
CA ARG A 187 20.53 -9.21 9.01
C ARG A 187 21.71 -9.94 9.65
N THR A 188 22.92 -9.51 9.33
CA THR A 188 24.17 -10.07 9.84
C THR A 188 24.61 -9.37 11.12
N ASN A 189 24.25 -8.10 11.30
CA ASN A 189 24.75 -7.26 12.37
C ASN A 189 23.63 -6.90 13.38
N PRO A 190 23.88 -7.03 14.70
CA PRO A 190 22.95 -6.53 15.71
C PRO A 190 22.87 -5.00 15.66
N THR A 191 21.86 -4.43 16.33
CA THR A 191 21.56 -2.99 16.23
C THR A 191 21.69 -2.34 17.61
N CYS A 192 22.39 -1.23 17.69
CA CYS A 192 22.46 -0.41 18.89
C CYS A 192 21.10 0.18 19.27
N ILE A 193 20.93 0.60 20.52
CA ILE A 193 19.76 1.38 20.96
C ILE A 193 19.64 2.74 20.26
N CYS A 194 20.73 3.26 19.68
CA CYS A 194 20.71 4.45 18.81
C CYS A 194 20.29 4.15 17.37
N LYS A 195 19.91 2.89 17.06
CA LYS A 195 19.48 2.38 15.74
C LYS A 195 20.59 2.21 14.69
N LYS A 196 21.86 2.45 15.04
CA LYS A 196 23.01 2.15 14.19
C LYS A 196 23.39 0.68 14.28
N GLU A 197 23.95 0.14 13.20
CA GLU A 197 24.45 -1.23 13.19
C GLU A 197 25.70 -1.33 14.07
N LEU A 198 25.82 -2.45 14.77
CA LEU A 198 27.01 -2.74 15.56
C LEU A 198 28.05 -3.40 14.67
N THR A 199 29.32 -3.05 14.86
CA THR A 199 30.46 -3.66 14.19
C THR A 199 31.10 -4.69 15.12
N TRP A 200 31.58 -5.80 14.56
CA TRP A 200 32.31 -6.81 15.31
C TRP A 200 33.78 -6.41 15.37
N VAL A 201 34.26 -5.96 16.52
CA VAL A 201 35.57 -5.33 16.67
C VAL A 201 36.35 -5.88 17.85
N SER A 202 37.68 -5.82 17.77
CA SER A 202 38.58 -6.20 18.85
C SER A 202 38.51 -5.19 20.00
N ILE A 203 38.37 -5.69 21.23
CA ILE A 203 38.35 -4.86 22.44
C ILE A 203 39.66 -4.06 22.57
N LYS A 204 40.79 -4.66 22.20
CA LYS A 204 42.12 -4.05 22.33
C LYS A 204 42.31 -2.89 21.35
N GLU A 205 41.77 -3.02 20.14
CA GLU A 205 41.85 -1.99 19.11
C GLU A 205 40.97 -0.79 19.46
N CYS A 206 39.72 -1.02 19.89
CA CYS A 206 38.81 0.07 20.20
C CYS A 206 39.09 0.77 21.54
N TYR A 207 39.55 0.03 22.55
CA TYR A 207 39.65 0.55 23.92
C TYR A 207 41.07 0.51 24.50
N GLY A 208 42.04 -0.10 23.83
CA GLY A 208 43.39 -0.29 24.32
C GLY A 208 43.61 -1.60 25.11
N PRO A 209 44.87 -1.99 25.35
CA PRO A 209 45.25 -3.35 25.78
C PRO A 209 44.89 -3.70 27.23
N THR A 210 44.54 -2.71 28.06
CA THR A 210 44.21 -2.90 29.48
C THR A 210 42.74 -2.67 29.80
N SER A 211 41.94 -2.35 28.77
CA SER A 211 40.54 -2.00 28.95
C SER A 211 39.68 -3.24 29.17
N ARG A 212 38.70 -3.11 30.07
CA ARG A 212 37.68 -4.13 30.33
C ARG A 212 36.34 -3.59 29.85
N VAL A 213 35.70 -4.35 28.95
CA VAL A 213 34.39 -4.01 28.40
C VAL A 213 33.37 -4.99 28.98
N SER A 214 32.23 -4.48 29.40
CA SER A 214 31.11 -5.30 29.87
C SER A 214 29.96 -5.21 28.88
N CYS A 215 29.33 -6.34 28.54
CA CYS A 215 28.15 -6.36 27.69
C CYS A 215 27.03 -5.51 28.30
N SER A 216 26.52 -4.54 27.55
CA SER A 216 25.47 -3.62 27.97
C SER A 216 24.13 -4.30 28.27
N LYS A 217 23.93 -5.54 27.78
CA LYS A 217 22.69 -6.31 27.97
C LYS A 217 22.76 -7.26 29.16
N CYS A 218 23.77 -8.13 29.21
CA CYS A 218 23.88 -9.16 30.26
C CYS A 218 24.85 -8.80 31.38
N GLN A 219 25.55 -7.66 31.27
CA GLN A 219 26.56 -7.16 32.23
C GLN A 219 27.77 -8.08 32.44
N LYS A 220 27.89 -9.18 31.68
CA LYS A 220 29.03 -10.08 31.71
C LYS A 220 30.17 -9.50 30.86
N GLU A 221 31.40 -9.75 31.29
CA GLU A 221 32.57 -9.56 30.44
C GLU A 221 32.53 -10.59 29.30
N PRO A 222 32.76 -10.18 28.04
CA PRO A 222 32.85 -11.09 26.92
C PRO A 222 33.92 -12.16 27.17
N SER A 223 33.64 -13.40 26.81
CA SER A 223 34.62 -14.49 26.87
C SER A 223 35.67 -14.40 25.77
N GLU A 224 35.38 -13.64 24.71
CA GLU A 224 36.20 -13.47 23.53
C GLU A 224 36.84 -12.08 23.51
N GLU A 225 37.91 -11.92 22.73
CA GLU A 225 38.59 -10.62 22.56
C GLU A 225 37.80 -9.64 21.68
N TYR A 226 36.60 -10.02 21.23
CA TYR A 226 35.76 -9.26 20.33
C TYR A 226 34.40 -8.96 20.93
N VAL A 227 33.83 -7.81 20.54
CA VAL A 227 32.49 -7.37 20.91
C VAL A 227 31.78 -6.76 19.72
N TRP A 228 30.46 -6.77 19.78
CA TRP A 228 29.62 -5.93 18.91
C TRP A 228 29.61 -4.52 19.48
N HIS A 229 30.34 -3.60 18.85
CA HIS A 229 30.51 -2.21 19.26
C HIS A 229 29.66 -1.27 18.42
N CYS A 230 29.18 -0.17 18.99
CA CYS A 230 28.48 0.87 18.24
C CYS A 230 29.48 1.78 17.53
N SER A 231 29.42 1.87 16.20
CA SER A 231 30.33 2.71 15.40
C SER A 231 30.33 4.20 15.77
N GLU A 232 29.21 4.71 16.31
CA GLU A 232 29.10 6.09 16.83
C GLU A 232 29.77 6.29 18.21
N GLY A 233 30.40 5.26 18.78
CA GLY A 233 31.05 5.33 20.09
C GLY A 233 30.10 5.76 21.22
N LYS A 234 30.45 6.85 21.91
CA LYS A 234 29.63 7.44 23.00
C LYS A 234 28.78 8.57 22.43
N ASN A 235 27.47 8.53 22.68
CA ASN A 235 26.55 9.60 22.24
C ASN A 235 25.46 9.87 23.28
N ARG A 236 24.53 10.80 22.98
CA ARG A 236 23.43 11.18 23.88
C ARG A 236 22.51 10.01 24.27
N THR A 237 22.41 8.98 23.43
CA THR A 237 21.56 7.79 23.67
C THR A 237 22.26 6.78 24.59
N HIS A 238 23.58 6.67 24.49
CA HIS A 238 24.42 5.81 25.33
C HIS A 238 25.75 6.50 25.67
N SER A 239 25.74 7.31 26.73
CA SER A 239 26.90 8.10 27.16
C SER A 239 28.12 7.27 27.56
N LYS A 240 27.92 5.99 27.87
CA LYS A 240 28.98 5.04 28.23
C LYS A 240 29.45 4.17 27.07
N GLY A 241 28.92 4.37 25.87
CA GLY A 241 29.08 3.42 24.76
C GLY A 241 28.02 2.32 24.83
N PHE A 242 27.98 1.48 23.81
CA PHE A 242 27.07 0.35 23.75
C PHE A 242 27.77 -0.83 23.09
N ASP A 243 27.99 -1.88 23.89
CA ASP A 243 28.68 -3.09 23.47
C ASP A 243 27.83 -4.33 23.80
N LEU A 244 27.78 -5.30 22.90
CA LEU A 244 27.20 -6.61 23.15
C LEU A 244 28.25 -7.71 23.04
N CYS A 245 28.21 -8.70 23.93
CA CYS A 245 28.94 -9.94 23.72
C CYS A 245 28.36 -10.75 22.55
N ALA A 246 29.12 -11.71 22.02
CA ALA A 246 28.71 -12.63 20.96
C ALA A 246 27.29 -13.19 21.16
N ASP A 247 27.01 -13.77 22.33
CA ASP A 247 25.70 -14.37 22.64
C ASP A 247 24.56 -13.36 22.60
N CYS A 248 24.77 -12.16 23.16
CA CYS A 248 23.73 -11.12 23.19
C CYS A 248 23.47 -10.53 21.80
N GLY A 249 24.51 -10.39 20.98
CA GLY A 249 24.40 -10.00 19.58
C GLY A 249 23.67 -11.06 18.75
N ALA A 250 24.08 -12.33 18.87
CA ALA A 250 23.43 -13.46 18.21
C ALA A 250 21.95 -13.57 18.61
N LEU A 251 21.63 -13.41 19.90
CA LEU A 251 20.25 -13.41 20.39
C LEU A 251 19.44 -12.24 19.81
N GLN A 252 20.06 -11.09 19.54
CA GLN A 252 19.38 -9.99 18.88
C GLN A 252 19.07 -10.28 17.40
N LEU A 253 19.91 -11.08 16.73
CA LEU A 253 19.71 -11.52 15.33
C LEU A 253 18.68 -12.65 15.21
N GLN A 254 18.47 -13.41 16.28
CA GLN A 254 17.42 -14.43 16.36
C GLN A 254 16.03 -13.79 16.37
N TRP A 255 15.10 -14.42 15.64
CA TRP A 255 13.69 -14.05 15.64
C TRP A 255 12.98 -14.71 16.82
N ASP A 256 13.00 -14.07 17.99
CA ASP A 256 12.35 -14.61 19.20
C ASP A 256 11.13 -13.79 19.66
N GLU A 257 10.70 -12.78 18.89
CA GLU A 257 9.67 -11.80 19.32
C GLU A 257 8.29 -12.44 19.65
N LEU A 258 8.00 -13.64 19.14
CA LEU A 258 6.77 -14.40 19.46
C LEU A 258 7.02 -15.69 20.25
N ASN A 259 8.27 -16.16 20.29
CA ASN A 259 8.65 -17.32 21.08
C ASN A 259 8.64 -16.93 22.55
N GLY A 260 8.19 -17.82 23.42
CA GLY A 260 8.05 -17.54 24.86
C GLY A 260 6.77 -16.77 25.24
N LEU A 261 6.00 -16.23 24.29
CA LEU A 261 4.65 -15.72 24.54
C LEU A 261 3.64 -16.88 24.63
N SER A 262 3.79 -17.76 25.60
CA SER A 262 2.86 -18.89 25.84
C SER A 262 1.43 -18.44 26.16
N SER A 263 1.29 -17.18 26.60
CA SER A 263 0.06 -16.51 26.98
C SER A 263 -0.66 -15.81 25.83
N VAL A 264 -0.19 -15.87 24.57
CA VAL A 264 -0.94 -15.33 23.43
C VAL A 264 -1.53 -16.46 22.56
N GLU A 265 -2.69 -16.20 21.98
CA GLU A 265 -3.31 -17.06 20.98
C GLU A 265 -3.93 -16.22 19.86
N ARG A 266 -4.21 -16.86 18.71
CA ARG A 266 -4.88 -16.19 17.59
C ARG A 266 -6.27 -15.72 18.02
N ASP A 267 -6.58 -14.45 17.81
CA ASP A 267 -7.92 -13.92 18.01
C ASP A 267 -8.80 -14.31 16.81
N GLN A 268 -9.73 -15.23 17.03
CA GLN A 268 -10.63 -15.72 15.99
C GLN A 268 -11.72 -14.72 15.61
N ARG A 269 -11.95 -13.68 16.42
CA ARG A 269 -12.93 -12.62 16.14
C ARG A 269 -12.52 -11.73 14.98
N PHE A 270 -11.23 -11.70 14.65
CA PHE A 270 -10.69 -10.90 13.57
C PHE A 270 -10.10 -11.80 12.47
N PRO A 271 -10.24 -11.42 11.18
CA PRO A 271 -9.68 -12.17 10.08
C PRO A 271 -8.16 -12.02 10.01
N ILE A 272 -7.49 -13.02 9.43
CA ILE A 272 -6.10 -12.88 8.99
C ILE A 272 -6.10 -11.95 7.78
N ARG A 273 -5.27 -10.91 7.79
CA ARG A 273 -5.13 -10.00 6.65
C ARG A 273 -3.89 -10.37 5.85
N VAL A 274 -4.06 -10.55 4.55
CA VAL A 274 -2.95 -10.73 3.61
C VAL A 274 -2.89 -9.48 2.73
N THR A 275 -1.74 -8.82 2.71
CA THR A 275 -1.48 -7.66 1.87
C THR A 275 -0.38 -8.02 0.88
N LEU A 276 -0.67 -7.92 -0.41
CA LEU A 276 0.31 -8.01 -1.47
C LEU A 276 0.82 -6.60 -1.78
N GLN A 277 2.13 -6.41 -1.77
CA GLN A 277 2.78 -5.15 -2.14
C GLN A 277 3.70 -5.40 -3.31
N TYR A 278 3.42 -4.74 -4.44
CA TYR A 278 4.26 -4.74 -5.64
C TYR A 278 5.16 -3.51 -5.62
N TYR A 279 6.38 -3.67 -6.10
CA TYR A 279 7.35 -2.58 -6.16
C TYR A 279 7.71 -2.26 -7.61
N GLN A 280 7.68 -0.97 -7.94
CA GLN A 280 8.21 -0.42 -9.19
C GLN A 280 9.27 0.62 -8.87
N ALA A 281 10.34 0.62 -9.63
CA ALA A 281 11.44 1.57 -9.52
C ALA A 281 11.37 2.57 -10.68
N THR A 282 11.64 3.84 -10.37
CA THR A 282 11.80 4.91 -11.37
C THR A 282 13.12 5.61 -11.14
N SER A 283 13.86 5.90 -12.21
CA SER A 283 15.14 6.62 -12.13
C SER A 283 14.98 8.14 -12.09
N ASN A 284 13.79 8.66 -12.45
CA ASN A 284 13.55 10.08 -12.68
C ASN A 284 12.45 10.66 -11.78
N GLY A 285 11.83 9.85 -10.93
CA GLY A 285 10.72 10.24 -10.05
C GLY A 285 9.41 10.58 -10.77
N VAL A 286 9.33 10.38 -12.08
CA VAL A 286 8.14 10.71 -12.88
C VAL A 286 7.14 9.54 -12.84
N VAL A 287 5.91 9.84 -12.44
CA VAL A 287 4.76 8.92 -12.49
C VAL A 287 3.69 9.56 -13.37
N ASN A 288 3.28 8.88 -14.44
CA ASN A 288 2.26 9.35 -15.39
C ASN A 288 1.06 8.38 -15.44
N ASP A 289 0.02 8.76 -16.17
CA ASP A 289 -1.23 8.00 -16.24
C ASP A 289 -1.03 6.58 -16.79
N ASP A 290 -0.12 6.38 -17.75
CA ASP A 290 0.19 5.06 -18.31
C ASP A 290 0.80 4.12 -17.26
N ILE A 291 1.70 4.62 -16.40
CA ILE A 291 2.25 3.83 -15.29
C ILE A 291 1.12 3.44 -14.33
N ILE A 292 0.27 4.39 -13.96
CA ILE A 292 -0.85 4.13 -13.04
C ILE A 292 -1.81 3.09 -13.65
N ALA A 293 -2.11 3.19 -14.95
CA ALA A 293 -2.91 2.21 -15.67
C ALA A 293 -2.27 0.81 -15.67
N ASN A 294 -0.96 0.73 -15.90
CA ASN A 294 -0.21 -0.54 -15.84
C ASN A 294 -0.21 -1.15 -14.44
N ILE A 295 -0.02 -0.34 -13.39
CA ILE A 295 -0.13 -0.79 -12.00
C ILE A 295 -1.56 -1.29 -11.71
N ALA A 296 -2.58 -0.55 -12.15
CA ALA A 296 -3.97 -0.96 -11.98
C ALA A 296 -4.27 -2.29 -12.67
N ASN A 297 -3.76 -2.50 -13.90
CA ASN A 297 -3.89 -3.77 -14.62
C ASN A 297 -3.15 -4.93 -13.93
N LEU A 298 -1.97 -4.68 -13.36
CA LEU A 298 -1.23 -5.67 -12.57
C LEU A 298 -2.01 -6.08 -11.32
N LEU A 299 -2.58 -5.12 -10.60
CA LEU A 299 -3.40 -5.39 -9.41
C LEU A 299 -4.70 -6.13 -9.79
N LYS A 300 -5.37 -5.73 -10.87
CA LYS A 300 -6.60 -6.36 -11.35
C LYS A 300 -6.37 -7.81 -11.80
N SER A 301 -5.29 -8.07 -12.53
CA SER A 301 -4.93 -9.44 -12.94
C SER A 301 -4.58 -10.34 -11.76
N THR A 302 -3.87 -9.79 -10.75
CA THR A 302 -3.60 -10.51 -9.49
C THR A 302 -4.90 -10.85 -8.76
N GLN A 303 -5.84 -9.91 -8.69
CA GLN A 303 -7.14 -10.13 -8.06
C GLN A 303 -7.95 -11.20 -8.80
N GLN A 304 -7.91 -11.23 -10.14
CA GLN A 304 -8.62 -12.26 -10.93
C GLN A 304 -8.14 -13.69 -10.65
N GLN A 305 -6.90 -13.86 -10.15
CA GLN A 305 -6.37 -15.18 -9.79
C GLN A 305 -6.82 -15.66 -8.40
N ALA A 306 -7.40 -14.79 -7.58
CA ALA A 306 -7.85 -15.18 -6.25
C ALA A 306 -9.25 -15.80 -6.31
N ASP A 307 -9.43 -16.96 -5.66
CA ASP A 307 -10.74 -17.61 -5.53
C ASP A 307 -11.80 -16.69 -4.90
N PHE A 308 -11.36 -15.79 -4.01
CA PHE A 308 -12.19 -14.80 -3.35
C PHE A 308 -11.45 -13.47 -3.23
N VAL A 309 -11.98 -12.43 -3.86
CA VAL A 309 -11.53 -11.04 -3.70
C VAL A 309 -12.61 -10.27 -2.95
N GLY A 310 -12.30 -9.86 -1.72
CA GLY A 310 -13.20 -9.06 -0.91
C GLY A 310 -12.56 -8.68 0.41
N SER A 311 -13.06 -7.61 1.02
CA SER A 311 -12.78 -7.35 2.42
C SER A 311 -13.48 -8.42 3.24
N LEU A 312 -12.72 -9.29 3.92
CA LEU A 312 -13.27 -10.30 4.84
C LEU A 312 -13.82 -9.68 6.14
N VAL A 313 -14.06 -8.37 6.14
CA VAL A 313 -14.82 -7.66 7.16
C VAL A 313 -16.28 -7.94 6.86
N THR A 314 -16.87 -8.86 7.61
CA THR A 314 -18.26 -9.32 7.42
C THR A 314 -19.31 -8.29 7.85
N GLU A 315 -18.90 -7.26 8.59
CA GLU A 315 -19.77 -6.19 9.07
C GLU A 315 -19.51 -4.92 8.26
N THR A 316 -20.45 -4.57 7.39
CA THR A 316 -20.39 -3.31 6.66
C THR A 316 -20.63 -2.15 7.62
N ASN A 317 -19.61 -1.34 7.88
CA ASN A 317 -19.77 -0.08 8.61
C ASN A 317 -19.61 1.10 7.62
N PRO A 318 -20.69 1.78 7.23
CA PRO A 318 -20.64 2.88 6.27
C PRO A 318 -19.79 4.08 6.74
N ASP A 319 -19.54 4.21 8.05
CA ASP A 319 -18.72 5.29 8.62
C ASP A 319 -17.22 4.93 8.67
N ARG A 320 -16.84 3.69 8.34
CA ARG A 320 -15.42 3.27 8.35
C ARG A 320 -14.74 3.75 7.04
N PRO A 321 -13.66 4.55 7.11
CA PRO A 321 -12.98 5.07 5.91
C PRO A 321 -12.40 4.00 4.97
N THR A 322 -12.13 2.80 5.50
CA THR A 322 -11.59 1.66 4.75
C THR A 322 -12.65 0.59 4.46
N GLU A 323 -13.93 0.91 4.67
CA GLU A 323 -15.01 -0.01 4.31
C GLU A 323 -14.91 -0.30 2.82
N TRP A 324 -14.97 -1.59 2.46
CA TRP A 324 -15.05 -1.93 1.05
C TRP A 324 -16.46 -1.57 0.59
N ILE A 325 -16.58 -0.36 0.03
CA ILE A 325 -17.73 -0.03 -0.79
C ILE A 325 -17.52 -0.87 -2.04
N LYS A 326 -18.43 -1.81 -2.30
CA LYS A 326 -18.49 -2.48 -3.60
C LYS A 326 -18.43 -1.36 -4.63
N GLN A 327 -17.31 -1.24 -5.33
CA GLN A 327 -17.27 -0.43 -6.53
C GLN A 327 -18.34 -1.09 -7.38
N GLN A 328 -19.52 -0.46 -7.44
CA GLN A 328 -20.38 -0.69 -8.57
C GLN A 328 -19.43 -0.43 -9.72
N ASN A 329 -19.22 -1.46 -10.56
CA ASN A 329 -18.52 -1.27 -11.82
C ASN A 329 -19.40 -0.28 -12.56
N ASN A 330 -19.22 1.00 -12.24
CA ASN A 330 -19.87 2.10 -12.89
C ASN A 330 -19.06 2.22 -14.17
N ASP A 331 -19.35 1.30 -15.08
CA ASP A 331 -18.87 1.29 -16.45
C ASP A 331 -19.41 2.49 -17.22
N GLY A 332 -20.12 3.40 -16.54
CA GLY A 332 -20.81 4.54 -17.09
C GLY A 332 -22.21 4.18 -17.57
N TYR A 333 -22.71 2.96 -17.39
CA TYR A 333 -23.99 2.53 -17.94
C TYR A 333 -25.02 2.12 -16.88
N ASP A 334 -24.77 2.36 -15.59
CA ASP A 334 -25.69 1.95 -14.53
C ASP A 334 -27.06 2.65 -14.68
N ASN A 335 -27.08 3.96 -14.94
CA ASN A 335 -28.35 4.68 -15.14
C ASN A 335 -28.97 4.33 -16.50
N VAL A 336 -28.17 4.23 -17.57
CA VAL A 336 -28.64 3.77 -18.89
C VAL A 336 -29.32 2.39 -18.77
N ALA A 337 -28.66 1.42 -18.16
CA ALA A 337 -29.17 0.06 -18.00
C ALA A 337 -30.45 0.03 -17.16
N GLN A 338 -30.52 0.83 -16.09
CA GLN A 338 -31.72 0.91 -15.26
C GLN A 338 -32.90 1.54 -16.02
N LEU A 339 -32.67 2.65 -16.74
CA LEU A 339 -33.70 3.30 -17.55
C LEU A 339 -34.19 2.38 -18.67
N LEU A 340 -33.28 1.65 -19.31
CA LEU A 340 -33.64 0.67 -20.35
C LEU A 340 -34.49 -0.46 -19.77
N LYS A 341 -34.19 -0.98 -18.58
CA LYS A 341 -35.02 -1.99 -17.89
C LYS A 341 -36.42 -1.48 -17.56
N ASP A 342 -36.50 -0.24 -17.08
CA ASP A 342 -37.76 0.38 -16.69
C ASP A 342 -38.64 0.69 -17.92
N THR A 343 -38.02 1.00 -19.06
CA THR A 343 -38.71 1.34 -20.31
C THR A 343 -39.05 0.09 -21.13
N PHE A 344 -38.13 -0.87 -21.19
CA PHE A 344 -38.18 -2.03 -22.08
C PHE A 344 -38.03 -3.32 -21.28
N SER A 345 -39.12 -4.10 -21.14
CA SER A 345 -39.08 -5.29 -20.28
C SER A 345 -38.13 -6.37 -20.78
N ASN A 346 -38.25 -6.77 -22.05
CA ASN A 346 -37.59 -8.00 -22.55
C ASN A 346 -36.46 -7.71 -23.56
N THR A 347 -36.34 -6.47 -24.02
CA THR A 347 -35.40 -6.08 -25.10
C THR A 347 -34.30 -5.14 -24.62
N TRP A 348 -34.29 -4.76 -23.33
CA TRP A 348 -33.34 -3.78 -22.80
C TRP A 348 -31.88 -4.20 -22.97
N GLN A 349 -31.56 -5.51 -22.93
CA GLN A 349 -30.19 -5.98 -23.12
C GLN A 349 -29.67 -5.69 -24.53
N THR A 350 -30.49 -5.89 -25.56
CA THR A 350 -30.13 -5.59 -26.95
C THR A 350 -29.87 -4.09 -27.13
N HIS A 351 -30.72 -3.25 -26.51
CA HIS A 351 -30.50 -1.82 -26.53
C HIS A 351 -29.24 -1.43 -25.76
N LEU A 352 -28.99 -2.01 -24.59
CA LEU A 352 -27.79 -1.72 -23.79
C LEU A 352 -26.50 -2.03 -24.58
N SER A 353 -26.47 -3.12 -25.35
CA SER A 353 -25.33 -3.42 -26.22
C SER A 353 -25.10 -2.37 -27.30
N ASN A 354 -26.16 -1.77 -27.86
CA ASN A 354 -26.02 -0.65 -28.80
C ASN A 354 -25.47 0.61 -28.10
N PHE A 355 -25.96 0.93 -26.90
CA PHE A 355 -25.44 2.06 -26.12
C PHE A 355 -23.96 1.87 -25.80
N GLN A 356 -23.56 0.67 -25.36
CA GLN A 356 -22.16 0.35 -25.10
C GLN A 356 -21.29 0.43 -26.35
N LYS A 357 -21.81 -0.02 -27.49
CA LYS A 357 -21.09 0.01 -28.78
C LYS A 357 -20.84 1.43 -29.28
N GLU A 358 -21.82 2.31 -29.16
CA GLU A 358 -21.73 3.71 -29.59
C GLU A 358 -21.20 4.64 -28.48
N HIS A 359 -20.66 4.07 -27.38
CA HIS A 359 -20.14 4.81 -26.22
C HIS A 359 -21.15 5.81 -25.62
N PHE A 360 -22.43 5.46 -25.65
CA PHE A 360 -23.52 6.28 -25.14
C PHE A 360 -23.71 6.01 -23.64
N ASP A 361 -22.88 6.63 -22.82
CA ASP A 361 -22.84 6.47 -21.36
C ASP A 361 -23.81 7.42 -20.62
N ASP A 362 -23.79 7.35 -19.28
CA ASP A 362 -24.60 8.14 -18.36
C ASP A 362 -24.34 9.64 -18.50
N GLU A 363 -23.12 10.07 -18.85
CA GLU A 363 -22.80 11.48 -19.09
C GLU A 363 -23.43 11.96 -20.40
N THR A 364 -23.31 11.17 -21.46
CA THR A 364 -23.91 11.43 -22.77
C THR A 364 -25.44 11.51 -22.68
N LEU A 365 -26.04 10.67 -21.84
CA LEU A 365 -27.48 10.67 -21.56
C LEU A 365 -27.97 11.99 -20.92
N LEU A 366 -27.12 12.71 -20.18
CA LEU A 366 -27.46 14.02 -19.60
C LEU A 366 -27.38 15.16 -20.64
N LEU A 367 -26.68 14.95 -21.75
CA LEU A 367 -26.48 15.94 -22.81
C LEU A 367 -27.53 15.85 -23.94
N LEU A 368 -28.42 14.86 -23.88
CA LEU A 368 -29.50 14.68 -24.83
C LEU A 368 -30.40 15.92 -24.93
N THR A 369 -30.53 16.46 -26.14
CA THR A 369 -31.38 17.64 -26.41
C THR A 369 -32.56 17.31 -27.30
N SER A 370 -32.43 16.26 -28.10
CA SER A 370 -33.45 15.86 -29.07
C SER A 370 -33.64 14.34 -29.08
N GLU A 371 -34.81 13.90 -29.56
CA GLU A 371 -35.08 12.49 -29.77
C GLU A 371 -34.15 11.91 -30.85
N ASP A 372 -33.75 12.71 -31.84
CA ASP A 372 -32.93 12.25 -32.97
C ASP A 372 -31.50 11.86 -32.56
N ASP A 373 -31.02 12.38 -31.44
CA ASP A 373 -29.73 12.03 -30.82
C ASP A 373 -29.66 10.53 -30.45
N LEU A 374 -30.81 9.85 -30.32
CA LEU A 374 -30.92 8.42 -29.99
C LEU A 374 -31.04 7.52 -31.23
N SER A 375 -30.99 8.08 -32.45
CA SER A 375 -31.26 7.32 -33.68
C SER A 375 -30.26 6.19 -33.96
N GLU A 376 -29.01 6.37 -33.54
CA GLU A 376 -27.93 5.38 -33.69
C GLU A 376 -28.07 4.20 -32.71
N VAL A 377 -28.50 4.47 -31.48
CA VAL A 377 -28.63 3.45 -30.42
C VAL A 377 -30.03 2.80 -30.37
N LEU A 378 -31.07 3.52 -30.82
CA LEU A 378 -32.47 3.10 -30.86
C LEU A 378 -33.07 3.33 -32.28
N PRO A 379 -32.89 2.38 -33.20
CA PRO A 379 -33.28 2.57 -34.61
C PRO A 379 -34.80 2.64 -34.82
N LYS A 380 -35.60 2.03 -33.93
CA LYS A 380 -37.06 2.08 -34.02
C LYS A 380 -37.58 3.39 -33.43
N ASN A 381 -38.29 4.17 -34.24
CA ASN A 381 -38.88 5.45 -33.84
C ASN A 381 -39.74 5.33 -32.56
N VAL A 382 -40.59 4.30 -32.45
CA VAL A 382 -41.45 4.09 -31.27
C VAL A 382 -40.65 3.90 -29.98
N ASP A 383 -39.54 3.14 -30.04
CA ASP A 383 -38.68 2.89 -28.88
C ASP A 383 -37.96 4.19 -28.49
N ARG A 384 -37.49 4.94 -29.48
CA ARG A 384 -36.80 6.23 -29.33
C ARG A 384 -37.68 7.26 -28.61
N THR A 385 -38.91 7.47 -29.09
CA THR A 385 -39.86 8.41 -28.49
C THR A 385 -40.18 8.01 -27.05
N THR A 386 -40.40 6.71 -26.81
CA THR A 386 -40.74 6.20 -25.48
C THR A 386 -39.59 6.39 -24.49
N PHE A 387 -38.37 6.06 -24.90
CA PHE A 387 -37.18 6.21 -24.07
C PHE A 387 -36.85 7.68 -23.78
N PHE A 388 -36.92 8.55 -24.80
CA PHE A 388 -36.65 9.97 -24.65
C PHE A 388 -37.62 10.64 -23.66
N GLN A 389 -38.91 10.27 -23.69
CA GLN A 389 -39.87 10.73 -22.69
C GLN A 389 -39.48 10.31 -21.27
N TYR A 390 -39.04 9.07 -21.10
CA TYR A 390 -38.57 8.56 -19.80
C TYR A 390 -37.33 9.29 -19.30
N ILE A 391 -36.34 9.52 -20.18
CA ILE A 391 -35.15 10.31 -19.86
C ILE A 391 -35.54 11.72 -19.42
N PHE A 392 -36.45 12.37 -20.14
CA PHE A 392 -36.88 13.72 -19.79
C PHE A 392 -37.52 13.78 -18.40
N PHE A 393 -38.35 12.79 -18.05
CA PHE A 393 -38.90 12.67 -16.69
C PHE A 393 -37.81 12.38 -15.64
N PHE A 394 -36.83 11.53 -15.98
CA PHE A 394 -35.70 11.23 -15.10
C PHE A 394 -34.83 12.46 -14.85
N GLN A 395 -34.45 13.21 -15.90
CA GLN A 395 -33.68 14.45 -15.80
C GLN A 395 -34.43 15.52 -14.97
N GLN A 396 -35.76 15.64 -15.12
CA GLN A 396 -36.53 16.53 -14.24
C GLN A 396 -36.46 16.12 -12.77
N LYS A 397 -36.54 14.82 -12.46
CA LYS A 397 -36.39 14.32 -11.08
C LYS A 397 -34.98 14.59 -10.55
N VAL A 398 -33.95 14.34 -11.35
CA VAL A 398 -32.56 14.60 -10.95
C VAL A 398 -32.35 16.08 -10.69
N ASN A 399 -32.74 16.96 -11.61
CA ASN A 399 -32.64 18.42 -11.43
C ASN A 399 -33.39 18.91 -10.19
N PHE A 400 -34.56 18.34 -9.89
CA PHE A 400 -35.32 18.67 -8.68
C PHE A 400 -34.59 18.21 -7.40
N CYS A 401 -34.00 17.02 -7.40
CA CYS A 401 -33.19 16.52 -6.29
C CYS A 401 -31.92 17.35 -6.08
N THR A 402 -31.20 17.70 -7.16
CA THR A 402 -30.00 18.54 -7.10
C THR A 402 -30.33 19.92 -6.56
N PHE A 403 -31.45 20.51 -7.00
CA PHE A 403 -31.96 21.76 -6.47
C PHE A 403 -32.25 21.67 -4.96
N LEU A 404 -32.91 20.61 -4.49
CA LEU A 404 -33.17 20.39 -3.06
C LEU A 404 -31.88 20.19 -2.24
N ILE A 405 -30.88 19.51 -2.78
CA ILE A 405 -29.57 19.34 -2.12
C ILE A 405 -28.86 20.69 -1.99
N ILE A 406 -28.86 21.50 -3.05
CA ILE A 406 -28.29 22.85 -3.02
C ILE A 406 -29.01 23.73 -2.00
N GLN A 407 -30.35 23.70 -1.97
CA GLN A 407 -31.15 24.43 -0.97
C GLN A 407 -30.81 24.00 0.47
N LYS A 408 -30.67 22.69 0.73
CA LYS A 408 -30.25 22.19 2.04
C LYS A 408 -28.84 22.65 2.42
N LYS A 409 -27.88 22.64 1.49
CA LYS A 409 -26.53 23.13 1.73
C LYS A 409 -26.52 24.64 2.02
N ILE A 410 -27.28 25.43 1.27
CA ILE A 410 -27.45 26.87 1.51
C ILE A 410 -28.05 27.11 2.90
N PHE A 411 -29.07 26.33 3.29
CA PHE A 411 -29.68 26.44 4.61
C PHE A 411 -28.71 26.12 5.75
N VAL A 412 -27.90 25.07 5.61
CA VAL A 412 -26.85 24.71 6.60
C VAL A 412 -25.81 25.84 6.70
N ILE A 413 -25.34 26.38 5.58
CA ILE A 413 -24.40 27.50 5.58
C ILE A 413 -25.02 28.74 6.25
N ALA A 414 -26.29 29.05 5.94
CA ALA A 414 -27.00 30.16 6.59
C ALA A 414 -27.10 29.97 8.10
N LYS A 415 -27.37 28.76 8.59
CA LYS A 415 -27.39 28.42 10.02
C LYS A 415 -26.02 28.56 10.69
N ILE A 416 -24.94 28.16 10.01
CA ILE A 416 -23.57 28.34 10.51
C ILE A 416 -23.24 29.83 10.64
N VAL A 417 -23.59 30.64 9.63
CA VAL A 417 -23.40 32.10 9.65
C VAL A 417 -24.23 32.74 10.77
N GLU A 418 -25.48 32.34 10.96
CA GLU A 418 -26.35 32.83 12.04
C GLU A 418 -25.74 32.54 13.44
N ASN A 419 -25.24 31.32 13.66
CA ASN A 419 -24.58 30.94 14.91
C ASN A 419 -23.26 31.69 15.14
N TYR A 420 -22.49 31.93 14.07
CA TYR A 420 -21.22 32.66 14.14
C TYR A 420 -21.43 34.16 14.42
N CYS A 421 -22.47 34.76 13.84
CA CYS A 421 -22.86 36.15 14.12
C CYS A 421 -23.43 36.32 15.54
N SER A 422 -24.10 35.31 16.09
CA SER A 422 -24.70 35.38 17.43
C SER A 422 -23.68 35.25 18.57
N SER A 423 -22.49 34.70 18.29
CA SER A 423 -21.44 34.42 19.28
C SER A 423 -20.34 35.49 19.36
N ASN A 424 -20.28 36.43 18.42
CA ASN A 424 -19.32 37.54 18.43
C ASN A 424 -20.00 38.89 18.66
N ILE A 425 -19.73 39.49 19.82
CA ILE A 425 -20.11 40.86 20.17
C ILE A 425 -19.21 41.83 19.38
N PHE A 426 -19.46 41.99 18.08
CA PHE A 426 -18.92 43.09 17.29
C PHE A 426 -19.98 43.52 16.27
N HIS A 427 -20.52 44.72 16.46
CA HIS A 427 -21.49 45.38 15.59
C HIS A 427 -20.83 45.77 14.25
N ALA A 428 -20.60 44.81 13.37
CA ALA A 428 -20.21 45.06 11.99
C ALA A 428 -21.44 44.84 11.09
N HIS A 429 -21.94 45.93 10.48
CA HIS A 429 -23.04 45.91 9.52
C HIS A 429 -22.62 45.18 8.24
N LEU A 430 -22.81 43.86 8.19
CA LEU A 430 -22.58 43.06 6.98
C LEU A 430 -23.87 43.02 6.14
N HIS A 431 -23.93 43.85 5.10
CA HIS A 431 -25.00 43.78 4.09
C HIS A 431 -24.70 42.66 3.08
N ILE A 432 -25.17 41.43 3.34
CA ILE A 432 -25.20 40.38 2.33
C ILE A 432 -26.47 40.57 1.49
N LYS A 433 -26.32 41.07 0.26
CA LYS A 433 -27.38 40.99 -0.76
C LYS A 433 -27.22 39.66 -1.50
N ILE A 434 -28.06 38.68 -1.18
CA ILE A 434 -28.20 37.46 -1.98
C ILE A 434 -29.16 37.79 -3.13
N PHE A 435 -28.65 37.85 -4.35
CA PHE A 435 -29.48 37.89 -5.55
C PHE A 435 -29.88 36.45 -5.90
N PHE A 436 -31.18 36.19 -5.92
CA PHE A 436 -31.74 35.02 -6.60
C PHE A 436 -31.85 35.36 -8.09
N VAL A 437 -31.20 34.57 -8.94
CA VAL A 437 -31.43 34.49 -10.39
C VAL A 437 -31.96 33.10 -10.70
#